data_AF-A0A2V6GNI8-F1
#
_entry.id   AF-A0A2V6GNI8-F1
#
_cell.length_a   1.000
_cell.length_b   1.000
_cell.length_c   1.000
_cell.angle_alpha   90.00
_cell.angle_beta   90.00
_cell.angle_gamma   90.00
#
_symmetry.space_group_name_H-M   'P 1'
#
loop_
_entity.id
_entity.type
_entity.pdbx_description
1 polymer ?
#
loop_
_entity_poly.entity_id
_entity_poly.type
_entity_poly.pdbx_seq_one_letter_code
_entity_poly.pdbx_strand_id
1 'polypeptide(L)' 'MSGIVVIVAYRPKPGKENELVDLVRSRVPTLCKENLVADRAPTIMRSRDGTIIEVSEWKSQEAID' A
#
# COMPACT_ATOMS: atom_id res chain seq x y z
N MET A 1 -8.37 6.33 -18.93
CA MET A 1 -6.94 6.17 -18.61
C MET A 1 -6.80 4.90 -17.78
N SER A 2 -5.81 4.06 -18.06
CA SER A 2 -5.46 2.91 -17.22
C SER A 2 -4.58 3.39 -16.08
N GLY A 3 -4.94 3.13 -14.82
CA GLY A 3 -4.08 3.43 -13.68
C GLY A 3 -2.84 2.53 -13.64
N ILE A 4 -1.90 2.87 -12.76
CA ILE A 4 -0.62 2.16 -12.62
C ILE A 4 -0.71 1.27 -11.39
N VAL A 5 -0.75 -0.04 -11.59
CA VAL A 5 -0.78 -1.02 -10.49
C VAL A 5 0.63 -1.22 -9.95
N VAL A 6 0.78 -1.07 -8.64
CA VAL A 6 2.03 -1.31 -7.91
C VAL A 6 1.87 -2.42 -6.88
N ILE A 7 2.97 -3.10 -6.60
CA ILE A 7 3.05 -4.14 -5.58
C ILE A 7 4.20 -3.78 -4.65
N VAL A 8 3.92 -3.69 -3.34
CA VAL A 8 4.91 -3.36 -2.32
C VAL A 8 4.95 -4.47 -1.27
N ALA A 9 6.16 -4.87 -0.87
CA ALA A 9 6.38 -5.85 0.19
C ALA A 9 7.05 -5.16 1.39
N TYR A 10 6.42 -5.27 2.56
CA TYR A 10 6.91 -4.72 3.81
C TYR A 10 7.30 -5.84 4.77
N ARG A 11 8.57 -5.89 5.15
CA ARG A 11 9.04 -6.79 6.20
C ARG A 11 9.09 -6.05 7.54
N PRO A 12 8.45 -6.54 8.61
CA PRO A 12 8.50 -5.88 9.91
C PRO A 12 9.93 -5.92 10.47
N LYS A 13 10.30 -4.85 11.18
CA LYS A 13 11.45 -4.90 12.08
C LYS A 13 11.10 -5.80 13.28
N PRO A 14 12.08 -6.44 13.94
CA PRO A 14 11.81 -7.29 15.10
C PRO A 14 10.97 -6.57 16.17
N GLY A 15 9.83 -7.15 16.54
CA GLY A 15 8.92 -6.59 17.54
C GLY A 15 8.07 -5.41 17.07
N LYS A 16 8.00 -5.16 15.76
CA LYS A 16 7.23 -4.07 15.12
C LYS A 16 6.13 -4.58 14.17
N GLU A 17 5.66 -5.80 14.40
CA GLU A 17 4.70 -6.47 13.53
C GLU A 17 3.35 -5.75 13.53
N ASN A 18 2.86 -5.32 14.69
CA ASN A 18 1.57 -4.63 14.81
C ASN A 18 1.66 -3.20 14.27
N GLU A 19 2.74 -2.48 14.59
CA GLU A 19 2.95 -1.13 14.04
C GLU A 19 3.06 -1.15 12.52
N LEU A 20 3.65 -2.20 11.94
CA LEU A 20 3.67 -2.33 10.48
C LEU A 20 2.25 -2.53 9.91
N VAL A 21 1.41 -3.35 10.55
CA VAL A 21 0.01 -3.54 10.13
C VAL A 21 -0.74 -2.21 10.11
N ASP A 22 -0.60 -1.41 11.18
CA ASP A 22 -1.26 -0.12 11.29
C ASP A 22 -0.74 0.89 10.26
N LEU A 23 0.58 0.90 10.03
CA LEU A 23 1.20 1.72 9.00
C LEU A 23 0.66 1.40 7.61
N VAL A 24 0.65 0.12 7.21
CA VAL A 24 0.15 -0.30 5.89
C VAL A 24 -1.33 0.04 5.73
N ARG A 25 -2.16 -0.16 6.77
CA ARG A 25 -3.59 0.20 6.76
C ARG A 25 -3.82 1.69 6.50
N SER A 26 -2.94 2.57 6.97
CA SER A 26 -3.05 4.01 6.77
C SER A 26 -2.60 4.50 5.38
N ARG A 27 -1.79 3.72 4.65
CA ARG A 27 -1.13 4.17 3.42
C ARG A 27 -2.11 4.66 2.36
N VAL A 28 -3.00 3.78 1.88
CA VAL A 28 -3.95 4.13 0.81
C VAL A 28 -4.95 5.19 1.24
N PRO A 29 -5.52 5.16 2.47
CA PRO A 29 -6.33 6.28 2.97
C PRO A 29 -5.61 7.63 2.94
N THR A 30 -4.32 7.68 3.28
CA THR A 30 -3.53 8.92 3.20
C THR A 30 -3.38 9.38 1.75
N LEU A 31 -2.96 8.50 0.84
CA LEU A 31 -2.80 8.85 -0.58
C LEU A 31 -4.11 9.22 -1.28
N CYS A 32 -5.23 8.65 -0.83
CA CYS A 32 -6.56 8.98 -1.34
C CYS A 32 -6.94 10.43 -0.98
N LYS A 33 -6.66 10.87 0.25
CA LYS A 33 -6.87 12.27 0.67
C LYS A 33 -6.03 13.26 -0.14
N GLU A 34 -4.87 12.82 -0.61
CA GLU A 34 -3.96 13.60 -1.46
C GLU A 34 -4.29 13.48 -2.96
N ASN A 35 -5.34 12.75 -3.32
CA ASN A 35 -5.78 12.57 -4.71
C ASN A 35 -4.76 11.85 -5.61
N LEU A 36 -3.88 11.01 -5.04
CA LEU A 36 -2.78 10.35 -5.77
C LEU A 36 -3.12 8.93 -6.28
N VAL A 37 -4.04 8.23 -5.60
CA VAL A 37 -4.44 6.85 -5.90
C VAL A 37 -5.83 6.78 -6.52
N ALA A 38 -6.08 5.75 -7.34
CA ALA A 38 -7.40 5.48 -7.90
C ALA A 38 -8.40 5.05 -6.80
N ASP A 39 -9.70 5.06 -7.11
CA ASP A 39 -10.77 4.68 -6.18
C ASP A 39 -10.82 3.18 -5.88
N ARG A 40 -9.92 2.39 -6.50
CA ARG A 40 -9.84 0.94 -6.32
C ARG A 40 -9.29 0.62 -4.92
N ALA A 41 -10.07 -0.15 -4.16
CA ALA A 41 -9.63 -0.66 -2.86
C ALA A 41 -8.35 -1.51 -2.99
N PRO A 42 -7.34 -1.32 -2.11
CA PRO A 42 -6.11 -2.09 -2.17
C PRO A 42 -6.34 -3.53 -1.73
N THR A 43 -5.53 -4.45 -2.26
CA THR A 43 -5.45 -5.82 -1.75
C THR A 43 -4.26 -5.92 -0.81
N ILE A 44 -4.51 -6.31 0.44
CA ILE A 44 -3.47 -6.47 1.47
C ILE A 44 -3.44 -7.93 1.90
N MET A 45 -2.25 -8.52 1.90
CA MET A 45 -2.02 -9.93 2.25
C MET A 45 -0.87 -10.03 3.24
N ARG A 46 -0.88 -11.09 4.06
CA ARG A 46 0.23 -11.43 4.98
C ARG A 46 0.81 -12.78 4.58
N SER A 47 2.12 -12.82 4.33
CA SER A 47 2.86 -14.05 4.04
C SER A 47 3.10 -14.86 5.33
N ARG A 48 3.62 -16.09 5.15
CA ARG A 48 4.02 -16.96 6.27
C ARG A 48 5.14 -16.37 7.14
N ASP A 49 6.07 -15.61 6.56
CA ASP A 49 7.19 -14.99 7.28
C ASP A 49 6.83 -13.63 7.91
N GLY A 50 5.55 -13.24 7.86
CA GLY A 50 5.07 -11.99 8.44
C GLY A 50 5.24 -10.77 7.53
N THR A 51 5.79 -10.93 6.32
CA THR A 51 5.82 -9.88 5.30
C THR A 51 4.40 -9.50 4.88
N ILE A 52 4.12 -8.21 4.79
CA ILE A 52 2.85 -7.68 4.29
C ILE A 52 3.01 -7.29 2.82
N ILE A 53 2.13 -7.78 1.95
CA ILE A 53 2.08 -7.43 0.54
C ILE A 53 0.88 -6.51 0.32
N GLU A 54 1.11 -5.32 -0.24
CA GLU A 54 0.06 -4.40 -0.68
C GLU A 54 0.05 -4.32 -2.21
N VAL A 55 -1.13 -4.45 -2.82
CA VAL A 55 -1.38 -4.16 -4.22
C VAL A 55 -2.33 -2.97 -4.29
N SER A 56 -1.88 -1.85 -4.86
CA SER A 56 -2.65 -0.61 -5.00
C SER A 56 -2.46 0.02 -6.39
N GLU A 57 -3.31 0.98 -6.73
CA GLU A 57 -3.33 1.61 -8.06
C GLU A 57 -3.15 3.13 -7.94
N TRP A 58 -2.14 3.67 -8.63
CA TRP A 58 -1.92 5.10 -8.78
C TRP A 58 -2.73 5.66 -9.95
N LYS A 59 -3.09 6.95 -9.88
CA LYS A 59 -3.85 7.61 -10.95
C LYS A 59 -3.04 7.79 -12.24
N SER A 60 -1.77 8.11 -12.11
CA SER A 60 -0.87 8.39 -13.23
C SER A 60 0.59 8.33 -12.80
N GLN A 61 1.52 8.51 -13.74
CA GLN A 61 2.95 8.58 -13.45
C GLN A 61 3.29 9.84 -12.64
N GLU A 62 2.63 10.97 -12.93
CA GLU A 62 2.82 12.23 -12.21
C GLU A 62 2.36 12.15 -10.75
N ALA A 63 1.48 11.20 -10.41
CA ALA A 63 1.12 10.95 -9.01
C ALA A 63 2.17 10.13 -8.26
N ILE A 64 3.06 9.44 -8.98
CA ILE A 64 4.13 8.62 -8.42
C ILE A 64 5.41 9.45 -8.21
N ASP A 65 5.72 10.34 -9.16
CA ASP A 65 6.92 11.19 -9.18
C ASP A 65 6.93 12.26 -8.07
#